data_AF-A0A173XQA6-F1
#
_entry.id   AF-A0A173XQA6-F1
#
_cell.length_a   1.000
_cell.length_b   1.000
_cell.length_c   1.000
_cell.angle_alpha   90.00
_cell.angle_beta   90.00
_cell.angle_gamma   90.00
#
_symmetry.space_group_name_H-M   'P 1'
#
loop_
_entity.id
_entity.type
_entity.pdbx_description
1 polymer ?
#
loop_
_entity_poly.entity_id
_entity_poly.type
_entity_poly.pdbx_seq_one_letter_code
_entity_poly.pdbx_strand_id
1 'polypeptide(L)'
;MNSLTLTKKYNIYLKYFLIFLFSILAIISELLLQNINFAFPITLSSISLFIIIGLANGKSSFFIILLINIIFFFTNDFNILSTIEFLQVYFMWFLYQKNKKNILMNALLFILIISLPLMLINLYFTNSSLDINTVFFFLIIFLNKIFNALVADLFLQYISLRKIVPLPTKHEKKLTLSNLLTYTLIASVIIPVIVFVIIAVINTEKEVNLKVTEDLHLASDYVNDKIENWTIEENSNLKLNNPIHVSKLLDILNVYVSTSDSTISFYLVDFNNKIISNLPNNDYSSLGLNWIKDGSIDEFSPGFYTWWSPIDTSYLIKNYSKDCNYVYVTSIDNSKILISIPSSQYTSTIISGYLESLKILIPLALILFLVISL
;
A
#
# COMPACT_ATOMS: atom_id res chain seq x y z
N MET A 1 -32.91 -32.49 -31.24
CA MET A 1 -31.47 -32.31 -31.55
C MET A 1 -30.98 -30.85 -31.41
N ASN A 2 -31.84 -29.81 -31.46
CA ASN A 2 -31.42 -28.40 -31.38
C ASN A 2 -31.26 -27.80 -29.96
N SER A 3 -31.86 -28.36 -28.92
CA SER A 3 -31.77 -27.78 -27.56
C SER A 3 -30.41 -28.02 -26.86
N LEU A 4 -29.78 -29.17 -27.11
CA LEU A 4 -28.47 -29.54 -26.55
C LEU A 4 -27.30 -28.76 -27.17
N THR A 5 -27.43 -28.31 -28.41
CA THR A 5 -26.40 -27.51 -29.09
C THR A 5 -26.47 -26.04 -28.68
N LEU A 6 -27.68 -25.50 -28.48
CA LEU A 6 -27.90 -24.13 -27.98
C LEU A 6 -27.39 -23.94 -26.55
N THR A 7 -27.69 -24.89 -25.64
CA THR A 7 -27.21 -24.84 -24.24
C THR A 7 -25.69 -24.92 -24.15
N LYS A 8 -25.05 -25.75 -24.99
CA LYS A 8 -23.59 -25.87 -25.05
C LYS A 8 -22.94 -24.59 -25.58
N LYS A 9 -23.54 -23.92 -26.57
CA LYS A 9 -23.04 -22.65 -27.13
C LYS A 9 -23.22 -21.49 -26.13
N TYR A 10 -24.36 -21.42 -25.45
CA TYR A 10 -24.64 -20.43 -24.39
C TYR A 10 -23.62 -20.53 -23.24
N ASN A 11 -23.33 -21.74 -22.78
CA ASN A 11 -22.36 -21.95 -21.69
C ASN A 11 -20.92 -21.55 -22.07
N ILE A 12 -20.57 -21.58 -23.37
CA ILE A 12 -19.27 -21.11 -23.86
C ILE A 12 -19.21 -19.58 -23.87
N TYR A 13 -20.26 -18.90 -24.34
CA TYR A 13 -20.30 -17.44 -24.29
C TYR A 13 -20.28 -16.91 -22.85
N LEU A 14 -21.04 -17.54 -21.96
CA LEU A 14 -21.05 -17.19 -20.54
C LEU A 14 -19.66 -17.36 -19.90
N LYS A 15 -18.93 -18.42 -20.26
CA LYS A 15 -17.54 -18.63 -19.80
C LYS A 15 -16.64 -17.45 -20.18
N TYR A 16 -16.65 -17.05 -21.45
CA TYR A 16 -15.81 -15.95 -21.92
C TYR A 16 -16.25 -14.60 -21.35
N PHE A 17 -17.56 -14.41 -21.17
CA PHE A 17 -18.10 -13.24 -20.48
C PHE A 17 -17.60 -13.16 -19.03
N LEU A 18 -17.64 -14.27 -18.27
CA LEU A 18 -17.11 -14.30 -16.91
C LEU A 18 -15.60 -14.03 -16.87
N ILE A 19 -14.83 -14.61 -17.79
CA ILE A 19 -13.39 -14.32 -17.88
C ILE A 19 -13.16 -12.84 -18.12
N PHE A 20 -13.88 -12.24 -19.07
CA PHE A 20 -13.80 -10.80 -19.36
C PHE A 20 -14.18 -9.94 -18.15
N LEU A 21 -15.26 -10.29 -17.46
CA LEU A 21 -15.70 -9.61 -16.23
C LEU A 21 -14.62 -9.67 -15.13
N PHE A 22 -14.04 -10.85 -14.89
CA PHE A 22 -12.97 -11.00 -13.89
C PHE A 22 -11.67 -10.30 -14.32
N SER A 23 -11.37 -10.20 -15.63
CA SER A 23 -10.25 -9.39 -16.11
C SER A 23 -10.45 -7.91 -15.79
N ILE A 24 -11.65 -7.37 -16.01
CA ILE A 24 -11.98 -5.99 -15.64
C ILE A 24 -11.90 -5.80 -14.12
N LEU A 25 -12.47 -6.72 -13.34
CA LEU A 25 -12.41 -6.66 -11.88
C LEU A 25 -10.97 -6.67 -11.37
N ALA A 26 -10.08 -7.47 -11.96
CA ALA A 26 -8.66 -7.47 -11.60
C ALA A 26 -8.06 -6.07 -11.78
N ILE A 27 -8.28 -5.44 -12.94
CA ILE A 27 -7.71 -4.12 -13.26
C ILE A 27 -8.29 -3.04 -12.35
N ILE A 28 -9.61 -2.99 -12.17
CA ILE A 28 -10.26 -2.02 -11.30
C ILE A 28 -9.77 -2.16 -9.86
N SER A 29 -9.65 -3.40 -9.35
CA SER A 29 -9.21 -3.63 -7.98
C SER A 29 -7.78 -3.18 -7.74
N GLU A 30 -6.90 -3.34 -8.73
CA GLU A 30 -5.51 -2.89 -8.64
C GLU A 30 -5.45 -1.36 -8.58
N LEU A 31 -6.13 -0.68 -9.52
CA LEU A 31 -6.14 0.78 -9.61
C LEU A 31 -6.77 1.46 -8.38
N LEU A 32 -7.85 0.90 -7.83
CA LEU A 32 -8.51 1.48 -6.65
C LEU A 32 -7.66 1.35 -5.40
N LEU A 33 -7.00 0.20 -5.20
CA LEU A 33 -6.25 -0.07 -3.98
C LEU A 33 -4.85 0.56 -4.00
N GLN A 34 -4.25 0.75 -5.19
CA GLN A 34 -2.99 1.47 -5.32
C GLN A 34 -3.07 2.89 -4.72
N ASN A 35 -4.24 3.54 -4.84
CA ASN A 35 -4.47 4.89 -4.32
C ASN A 35 -4.71 4.96 -2.79
N ILE A 36 -5.03 3.82 -2.15
CA ILE A 36 -5.31 3.73 -0.70
C ILE A 36 -4.05 3.26 0.06
N ASN A 37 -3.04 2.75 -0.64
CA ASN A 37 -1.86 2.11 -0.07
C ASN A 37 -0.82 3.12 0.50
N PHE A 38 -1.21 3.95 1.47
CA PHE A 38 -0.32 4.93 2.13
C PHE A 38 0.87 4.29 2.88
N ALA A 39 0.83 2.98 3.15
CA ALA A 39 1.93 2.24 3.77
C ALA A 39 1.99 0.72 3.49
N PHE A 40 0.89 0.09 3.03
CA PHE A 40 0.83 -1.36 2.89
C PHE A 40 0.20 -1.79 1.56
N PRO A 41 0.83 -2.70 0.80
CA PRO A 41 0.32 -3.17 -0.48
C PRO A 41 -0.79 -4.21 -0.27
N ILE A 42 -2.03 -3.77 -0.10
CA ILE A 42 -3.18 -4.67 -0.15
C ILE A 42 -3.63 -4.76 -1.61
N THR A 43 -3.54 -5.95 -2.20
CA THR A 43 -4.07 -6.22 -3.55
C THR A 43 -5.23 -7.20 -3.48
N LEU A 44 -6.26 -7.00 -4.31
CA LEU A 44 -7.39 -7.93 -4.48
C LEU A 44 -7.43 -8.53 -5.89
N SER A 45 -6.58 -8.03 -6.79
CA SER A 45 -6.49 -8.44 -8.20
C SER A 45 -6.19 -9.94 -8.36
N SER A 46 -5.40 -10.49 -7.43
CA SER A 46 -5.04 -11.91 -7.38
C SER A 46 -6.26 -12.84 -7.27
N ILE A 47 -7.35 -12.43 -6.59
CA ILE A 47 -8.59 -13.22 -6.50
C ILE A 47 -9.13 -13.50 -7.89
N SER A 48 -9.30 -12.44 -8.68
CA SER A 48 -9.82 -12.49 -10.04
C SER A 48 -8.91 -13.33 -10.94
N LEU A 49 -7.59 -13.16 -10.84
CA LEU A 49 -6.62 -13.94 -11.62
C LEU A 49 -6.70 -15.45 -11.30
N PHE A 50 -6.81 -15.82 -10.02
CA PHE A 50 -6.96 -17.22 -9.62
C PHE A 50 -8.28 -17.83 -10.11
N ILE A 51 -9.37 -17.05 -10.09
CA ILE A 51 -10.65 -17.49 -10.67
C ILE A 51 -10.51 -17.71 -12.18
N ILE A 52 -9.82 -16.83 -12.91
CA ILE A 52 -9.54 -17.00 -14.35
C ILE A 52 -8.75 -18.29 -14.61
N ILE A 53 -7.75 -18.62 -13.78
CA ILE A 53 -7.02 -19.91 -13.87
C ILE A 53 -7.97 -21.10 -13.77
N GLY A 54 -8.94 -21.04 -12.85
CA GLY A 54 -9.93 -22.11 -12.67
C GLY A 54 -10.97 -22.21 -13.79
N LEU A 55 -11.35 -21.08 -14.38
CA LEU A 55 -12.36 -21.01 -15.44
C LEU A 55 -11.80 -21.39 -16.82
N ALA A 56 -10.62 -20.88 -17.19
CA ALA A 56 -10.04 -21.03 -18.52
C ALA A 56 -9.21 -22.31 -18.67
N ASN A 57 -9.10 -22.84 -19.90
CA ASN A 57 -8.43 -24.12 -20.15
C ASN A 57 -6.95 -23.89 -20.53
N GLY A 58 -6.03 -24.48 -19.77
CA GLY A 58 -4.63 -24.69 -20.17
C GLY A 58 -3.92 -23.44 -20.67
N LYS A 59 -3.56 -23.44 -21.96
CA LYS A 59 -2.78 -22.36 -22.60
C LYS A 59 -3.54 -21.05 -22.75
N SER A 60 -4.88 -21.08 -22.85
CA SER A 60 -5.68 -19.86 -23.02
C SER A 60 -5.69 -19.00 -21.76
N SER A 61 -5.76 -19.61 -20.57
CA SER A 61 -5.68 -18.89 -19.30
C SER A 61 -4.32 -18.22 -19.14
N PHE A 62 -3.25 -18.90 -19.56
CA PHE A 62 -1.88 -18.39 -19.48
C PHE A 62 -1.73 -17.06 -20.22
N PHE A 63 -2.17 -16.96 -21.48
CA PHE A 63 -2.04 -15.72 -22.24
C PHE A 63 -2.83 -14.56 -21.65
N ILE A 64 -4.06 -14.82 -21.18
CA ILE A 64 -4.90 -13.78 -20.56
C ILE A 64 -4.23 -13.24 -19.29
N ILE A 65 -3.79 -14.15 -18.43
CA ILE A 65 -3.12 -13.82 -17.18
C ILE A 65 -1.79 -13.11 -17.43
N LEU A 66 -1.02 -13.56 -18.41
CA LEU A 66 0.25 -12.95 -18.78
C LEU A 66 0.04 -11.51 -19.26
N LEU A 67 -0.97 -11.27 -20.10
CA LEU A 67 -1.28 -9.93 -20.60
C LEU A 67 -1.69 -8.98 -19.45
N ILE A 68 -2.58 -9.43 -18.56
CA ILE A 68 -2.99 -8.63 -17.39
C ILE A 68 -1.81 -8.35 -16.46
N ASN A 69 -1.00 -9.36 -16.16
CA ASN A 69 0.17 -9.17 -15.29
C ASN A 69 1.23 -8.28 -15.93
N ILE A 70 1.40 -8.30 -17.26
CA ILE A 70 2.30 -7.34 -17.94
C ILE A 70 1.79 -5.91 -17.71
N ILE A 71 0.48 -5.67 -17.85
CA ILE A 71 -0.10 -4.35 -17.57
C ILE A 71 0.23 -3.94 -16.13
N PHE A 72 0.00 -4.81 -15.14
CA PHE A 72 0.30 -4.53 -13.73
C PHE A 72 1.80 -4.29 -13.49
N PHE A 73 2.66 -5.04 -14.15
CA PHE A 73 4.10 -4.92 -14.02
C PHE A 73 4.61 -3.56 -14.53
N PHE A 74 3.99 -3.03 -15.59
CA PHE A 74 4.29 -1.69 -16.11
C PHE A 74 3.66 -0.57 -15.29
N THR A 75 2.45 -0.75 -14.74
CA THR A 75 1.81 0.29 -13.91
C THR A 75 2.44 0.42 -12.53
N ASN A 76 3.14 -0.62 -12.06
CA ASN A 76 3.77 -0.67 -10.74
C ASN A 76 5.30 -0.48 -10.80
N ASP A 77 5.82 0.10 -11.89
CA ASP A 77 7.22 0.50 -12.07
C ASP A 77 8.24 -0.58 -11.70
N PHE A 78 7.98 -1.85 -12.05
CA PHE A 78 8.92 -2.96 -11.84
C PHE A 78 9.33 -3.23 -10.38
N ASN A 79 8.50 -2.88 -9.41
CA ASN A 79 8.77 -3.14 -7.98
C ASN A 79 8.86 -4.66 -7.66
N ILE A 80 9.67 -5.07 -6.67
CA ILE A 80 9.77 -6.46 -6.19
C ILE A 80 8.41 -7.06 -5.80
N LEU A 81 7.50 -6.25 -5.26
CA LEU A 81 6.15 -6.70 -4.90
C LEU A 81 5.38 -7.14 -6.15
N SER A 82 5.42 -6.32 -7.20
CA SER A 82 4.84 -6.67 -8.51
C SER A 82 5.53 -7.88 -9.12
N THR A 83 6.83 -8.06 -8.88
CA THR A 83 7.59 -9.25 -9.31
C THR A 83 7.12 -10.52 -8.58
N ILE A 84 6.94 -10.43 -7.25
CA ILE A 84 6.42 -11.54 -6.44
C ILE A 84 5.01 -11.90 -6.89
N GLU A 85 4.14 -10.92 -7.15
CA GLU A 85 2.79 -11.16 -7.66
C GLU A 85 2.80 -11.80 -9.05
N PHE A 86 3.62 -11.28 -9.97
CA PHE A 86 3.82 -11.85 -11.29
C PHE A 86 4.23 -13.33 -11.19
N LEU A 87 5.23 -13.63 -10.36
CA LEU A 87 5.71 -15.00 -10.12
C LEU A 87 4.63 -15.87 -9.47
N GLN A 88 3.84 -15.31 -8.55
CA GLN A 88 2.78 -16.03 -7.84
C GLN A 88 1.74 -16.55 -8.81
N VAL A 89 1.24 -15.69 -9.70
CA VAL A 89 0.16 -16.07 -10.60
C VAL A 89 0.65 -17.10 -11.62
N TYR A 90 1.90 -16.99 -12.09
CA TYR A 90 2.52 -18.00 -12.94
C TYR A 90 2.70 -19.35 -12.23
N PHE A 91 3.20 -19.32 -10.99
CA PHE A 91 3.35 -20.51 -10.15
C PHE A 91 2.01 -21.20 -9.90
N MET A 92 0.96 -20.43 -9.58
CA MET A 92 -0.40 -20.96 -9.42
C MET A 92 -0.90 -21.60 -10.70
N TRP A 93 -0.74 -20.93 -11.85
CA TRP A 93 -1.17 -21.48 -13.13
C TRP A 93 -0.50 -22.84 -13.40
N PHE A 94 0.82 -22.92 -13.24
CA PHE A 94 1.58 -24.14 -13.49
C PHE A 94 1.11 -25.32 -12.62
N LEU A 95 0.98 -25.11 -11.31
CA LEU A 95 0.55 -26.17 -10.40
C LEU A 95 -0.92 -26.57 -10.59
N TYR A 96 -1.77 -25.60 -10.94
CA TYR A 96 -3.18 -25.86 -11.23
C TYR A 96 -3.35 -26.78 -12.44
N GLN A 97 -2.52 -26.62 -13.49
CA GLN A 97 -2.51 -27.53 -14.65
C GLN A 97 -2.01 -28.94 -14.29
N LYS A 98 -1.03 -29.07 -13.38
CA LYS A 98 -0.45 -30.37 -12.95
C LYS A 98 -1.30 -31.13 -11.92
N ASN A 99 -2.62 -30.93 -11.93
CA ASN A 99 -3.60 -31.57 -11.03
C ASN A 99 -3.52 -31.20 -9.54
N LYS A 100 -2.69 -30.22 -9.12
CA LYS A 100 -2.73 -29.66 -7.77
C LYS A 100 -3.75 -28.53 -7.70
N LYS A 101 -5.05 -28.88 -7.78
CA LYS A 101 -6.17 -27.91 -7.88
C LYS A 101 -6.56 -27.24 -6.56
N ASN A 102 -5.74 -27.37 -5.51
CA ASN A 102 -5.93 -26.70 -4.24
C ASN A 102 -5.17 -25.36 -4.27
N ILE A 103 -5.88 -24.28 -4.54
CA ILE A 103 -5.29 -22.94 -4.70
C ILE A 103 -4.68 -22.46 -3.39
N LEU A 104 -5.37 -22.70 -2.26
CA LEU A 104 -4.90 -22.32 -0.93
C LEU A 104 -3.55 -22.96 -0.59
N MET A 105 -3.42 -24.28 -0.79
CA MET A 105 -2.18 -25.00 -0.50
C MET A 105 -1.04 -24.53 -1.42
N ASN A 106 -1.32 -24.29 -2.70
CA ASN A 106 -0.32 -23.78 -3.63
C ASN A 106 0.14 -22.38 -3.23
N ALA A 107 -0.77 -21.51 -2.76
CA ALA A 107 -0.44 -20.19 -2.23
C ALA A 107 0.49 -20.26 -1.02
N LEU A 108 0.21 -21.13 -0.05
CA LEU A 108 1.09 -21.35 1.10
C LEU A 108 2.50 -21.81 0.68
N LEU A 109 2.58 -22.76 -0.26
CA LEU A 109 3.86 -23.22 -0.80
C LEU A 109 4.62 -22.10 -1.50
N PHE A 110 3.93 -21.30 -2.31
CA PHE A 110 4.54 -20.14 -2.98
C PHE A 110 5.10 -19.14 -1.97
N ILE A 111 4.33 -18.84 -0.93
CA ILE A 111 4.74 -17.85 0.08
C ILE A 111 6.01 -18.31 0.80
N LEU A 112 6.07 -19.58 1.23
CA LEU A 112 7.20 -20.11 1.98
C LEU A 112 8.46 -20.33 1.12
N ILE A 113 8.30 -20.77 -0.13
CA ILE A 113 9.43 -21.20 -0.97
C ILE A 113 9.97 -20.06 -1.84
N ILE A 114 9.10 -19.11 -2.24
CA ILE A 114 9.45 -18.07 -3.22
C ILE A 114 9.32 -16.68 -2.59
N SER A 115 8.14 -16.33 -2.08
CA SER A 115 7.88 -14.96 -1.59
C SER A 115 8.80 -14.59 -0.43
N LEU A 116 8.82 -15.39 0.63
CA LEU A 116 9.58 -15.09 1.86
C LEU A 116 11.10 -15.07 1.61
N PRO A 117 11.70 -16.04 0.87
CA PRO A 117 13.10 -15.95 0.49
C PRO A 117 13.44 -14.72 -0.37
N LEU A 118 12.60 -14.37 -1.35
CA LEU A 118 12.81 -13.16 -2.16
C LEU A 118 12.79 -11.89 -1.30
N MET A 119 11.86 -11.81 -0.35
CA MET A 119 11.77 -10.67 0.57
C MET A 119 12.98 -10.59 1.51
N LEU A 120 13.49 -11.71 2.02
CA LEU A 120 14.70 -11.75 2.84
C LEU A 120 15.97 -11.40 2.07
N ILE A 121 16.11 -11.94 0.85
CA ILE A 121 17.20 -11.59 -0.08
C ILE A 121 17.18 -10.09 -0.35
N ASN A 122 15.99 -9.54 -0.54
CA ASN A 122 15.85 -8.11 -0.76
C ASN A 122 16.36 -7.28 0.43
N LEU A 123 15.95 -7.62 1.66
CA LEU A 123 16.43 -6.94 2.87
C LEU A 123 17.96 -6.95 2.99
N TYR A 124 18.59 -8.05 2.59
CA TYR A 124 20.04 -8.19 2.58
C TYR A 124 20.69 -7.21 1.59
N PHE A 125 20.15 -7.06 0.39
CA PHE A 125 20.69 -6.14 -0.62
C PHE A 125 20.44 -4.66 -0.29
N THR A 126 19.35 -4.34 0.41
CA THR A 126 19.03 -2.96 0.79
C THR A 126 19.72 -2.52 2.09
N ASN A 127 20.54 -3.36 2.72
CA ASN A 127 21.16 -3.12 4.04
C ASN A 127 20.14 -2.69 5.11
N SER A 128 18.89 -3.11 4.97
CA SER A 128 17.82 -2.83 5.92
C SER A 128 17.83 -3.88 7.04
N SER A 129 17.63 -3.45 8.28
CA SER A 129 17.51 -4.36 9.42
C SER A 129 16.15 -5.06 9.44
N LEU A 130 16.11 -6.27 9.99
CA LEU A 130 14.87 -6.93 10.37
C LEU A 130 14.34 -6.29 11.65
N ASP A 131 13.67 -5.16 11.50
CA ASP A 131 12.94 -4.48 12.56
C ASP A 131 11.48 -4.99 12.66
N ILE A 132 10.78 -4.58 13.73
CA ILE A 132 9.38 -4.94 13.96
C ILE A 132 8.51 -4.51 12.77
N ASN A 133 8.83 -3.37 12.15
CA ASN A 133 8.12 -2.79 11.04
C ASN A 133 8.17 -3.69 9.79
N THR A 134 9.37 -4.18 9.48
CA THR A 134 9.61 -5.09 8.36
C THR A 134 8.90 -6.44 8.56
N VAL A 135 8.96 -7.00 9.77
CA VAL A 135 8.26 -8.25 10.12
C VAL A 135 6.75 -8.06 9.97
N PHE A 136 6.22 -6.94 10.44
CA PHE A 136 4.81 -6.61 10.32
C PHE A 136 4.36 -6.45 8.86
N PHE A 137 5.16 -5.76 8.04
CA PHE A 137 4.93 -5.62 6.61
C PHE A 137 4.84 -6.98 5.90
N PHE A 138 5.75 -7.90 6.24
CA PHE A 138 5.74 -9.27 5.69
C PHE A 138 4.49 -10.03 6.10
N LEU A 139 4.03 -9.87 7.34
CA LEU A 139 2.84 -10.52 7.85
C LEU A 139 1.56 -10.02 7.16
N ILE A 140 1.43 -8.72 6.85
CA ILE A 140 0.30 -8.22 6.07
C ILE A 140 0.28 -8.82 4.67
N ILE A 141 1.42 -8.83 3.98
CA ILE A 141 1.52 -9.42 2.63
C ILE A 141 1.16 -10.91 2.67
N PHE A 142 1.63 -11.62 3.70
CA PHE A 142 1.30 -13.01 3.94
C PHE A 142 -0.21 -13.22 4.09
N LEU A 143 -0.86 -12.45 4.98
CA LEU A 143 -2.30 -12.53 5.22
C LEU A 143 -3.11 -12.19 3.96
N ASN A 144 -2.73 -11.14 3.24
CA ASN A 144 -3.39 -10.75 1.99
C ASN A 144 -3.35 -11.89 0.95
N LYS A 145 -2.17 -12.49 0.73
CA LYS A 145 -2.02 -13.57 -0.26
C LYS A 145 -2.82 -14.82 0.12
N ILE A 146 -2.87 -15.17 1.40
CA ILE A 146 -3.69 -16.29 1.89
C ILE A 146 -5.17 -16.02 1.68
N PHE A 147 -5.62 -14.81 2.01
CA PHE A 147 -7.01 -14.42 1.80
C PHE A 147 -7.42 -14.50 0.35
N ASN A 148 -6.61 -13.92 -0.55
CA ASN A 148 -6.90 -13.92 -1.97
C ASN A 148 -7.03 -15.36 -2.51
N ALA A 149 -6.13 -16.24 -2.09
CA ALA A 149 -6.18 -17.65 -2.41
C ALA A 149 -7.44 -18.34 -1.85
N LEU A 150 -7.82 -18.03 -0.61
CA LEU A 150 -8.98 -18.61 0.05
C LEU A 150 -10.29 -18.19 -0.62
N VAL A 151 -10.45 -16.90 -0.89
CA VAL A 151 -11.64 -16.38 -1.58
C VAL A 151 -11.76 -17.00 -2.97
N ALA A 152 -10.67 -17.07 -3.73
CA ALA A 152 -10.69 -17.70 -5.04
C ALA A 152 -11.06 -19.20 -4.97
N ASP A 153 -10.51 -19.93 -4.00
CA ASP A 153 -10.80 -21.36 -3.82
C ASP A 153 -12.25 -21.60 -3.38
N LEU A 154 -12.79 -20.73 -2.50
CA LEU A 154 -14.21 -20.70 -2.14
C LEU A 154 -15.11 -20.49 -3.36
N PHE A 155 -14.80 -19.48 -4.17
CA PHE A 155 -15.55 -19.16 -5.38
C PHE A 155 -15.55 -20.33 -6.37
N LEU A 156 -14.41 -20.98 -6.59
CA LEU A 156 -14.30 -22.08 -7.56
C LEU A 156 -14.90 -23.40 -7.07
N GLN A 157 -14.89 -23.67 -5.75
CA GLN A 157 -15.39 -24.92 -5.19
C GLN A 157 -16.88 -24.88 -4.82
N TYR A 158 -17.38 -23.76 -4.29
CA TYR A 158 -18.73 -23.67 -3.70
C TYR A 158 -19.74 -22.97 -4.58
N ILE A 159 -19.34 -21.89 -5.24
CA ILE A 159 -20.22 -21.28 -6.23
C ILE A 159 -20.25 -22.27 -7.38
N SER A 160 -21.44 -22.77 -7.68
CA SER A 160 -21.68 -23.82 -8.67
C SER A 160 -21.43 -23.33 -10.11
N LEU A 161 -20.33 -22.62 -10.38
CA LEU A 161 -19.88 -22.20 -11.70
C LEU A 161 -19.81 -23.41 -12.65
N ARG A 162 -19.56 -24.62 -12.14
CA ARG A 162 -19.67 -25.87 -12.90
C ARG A 162 -21.08 -26.22 -13.41
N LYS A 163 -22.13 -25.88 -12.64
CA LYS A 163 -23.52 -26.10 -13.06
C LYS A 163 -23.92 -25.18 -14.21
N ILE A 164 -23.24 -24.02 -14.33
CA ILE A 164 -23.56 -22.98 -15.30
C ILE A 164 -22.57 -22.99 -16.48
N VAL A 165 -21.33 -23.42 -16.26
CA VAL A 165 -20.24 -23.44 -17.24
C VAL A 165 -19.49 -24.78 -17.18
N PRO A 166 -19.27 -25.46 -18.32
CA PRO A 166 -18.46 -26.68 -18.35
C PRO A 166 -17.01 -26.36 -18.00
N LEU A 167 -16.60 -26.67 -16.77
CA LEU A 167 -15.20 -26.59 -16.35
C LEU A 167 -14.41 -27.80 -16.90
N PRO A 168 -13.13 -27.61 -17.28
CA PRO A 168 -12.32 -28.66 -17.92
C PRO A 168 -11.97 -29.86 -17.03
N THR A 169 -12.35 -29.86 -15.75
CA THR A 169 -11.79 -30.76 -14.75
C THR A 169 -12.77 -31.85 -14.29
N LYS A 170 -12.40 -33.12 -14.45
CA LYS A 170 -13.19 -34.31 -14.06
C LYS A 170 -13.31 -34.59 -12.54
N HIS A 171 -12.51 -33.96 -11.69
CA HIS A 171 -12.63 -34.16 -10.24
C HIS A 171 -13.69 -33.21 -9.69
N GLU A 172 -14.89 -33.73 -9.47
CA GLU A 172 -15.78 -33.20 -8.44
C GLU A 172 -15.19 -33.63 -7.09
N LYS A 173 -14.66 -32.68 -6.31
CA LYS A 173 -14.68 -32.90 -4.87
C LYS A 173 -16.17 -32.94 -4.53
N LYS A 174 -16.68 -34.10 -4.11
CA LYS A 174 -18.02 -34.17 -3.54
C LYS A 174 -18.08 -33.14 -2.41
N LEU A 175 -19.06 -32.24 -2.48
CA LEU A 175 -19.36 -31.32 -1.39
C LEU A 175 -19.74 -32.17 -0.17
N THR A 176 -18.78 -32.44 0.69
CA THR A 176 -19.03 -33.04 1.99
C THR A 176 -19.41 -31.93 2.95
N LEU A 177 -20.28 -32.24 3.91
CA LEU A 177 -20.63 -31.32 5.00
C LEU A 177 -19.37 -30.79 5.70
N SER A 178 -18.38 -31.68 5.93
CA SER A 178 -17.08 -31.34 6.50
C SER A 178 -16.37 -30.24 5.69
N ASN A 179 -16.26 -30.36 4.36
CA ASN A 179 -15.66 -29.31 3.56
C ASN A 179 -16.45 -28.00 3.69
N LEU A 180 -17.78 -28.03 3.56
CA LEU A 180 -18.60 -26.83 3.63
C LEU A 180 -18.46 -26.11 4.99
N LEU A 181 -18.42 -26.87 6.08
CA LEU A 181 -18.15 -26.36 7.42
C LEU A 181 -16.75 -25.76 7.53
N THR A 182 -15.69 -26.47 7.11
CA THR A 182 -14.32 -25.96 7.16
C THR A 182 -14.17 -24.62 6.43
N TYR A 183 -14.72 -24.51 5.24
CA TYR A 183 -14.61 -23.30 4.43
C TYR A 183 -15.47 -22.14 4.95
N THR A 184 -16.68 -22.43 5.46
CA THR A 184 -17.52 -21.43 6.12
C THR A 184 -16.85 -20.91 7.39
N LEU A 185 -16.25 -21.81 8.16
CA LEU A 185 -15.51 -21.45 9.36
C LEU A 185 -14.28 -20.60 9.01
N ILE A 186 -13.47 -20.99 8.03
CA ILE A 186 -12.32 -20.16 7.63
C ILE A 186 -12.78 -18.79 7.10
N ALA A 187 -13.83 -18.74 6.27
CA ALA A 187 -14.39 -17.48 5.78
C ALA A 187 -14.89 -16.58 6.94
N SER A 188 -15.54 -17.17 7.95
CA SER A 188 -16.00 -16.48 9.15
C SER A 188 -14.86 -15.90 9.99
N VAL A 189 -13.64 -16.42 9.85
CA VAL A 189 -12.44 -15.84 10.48
C VAL A 189 -11.86 -14.74 9.59
N ILE A 190 -11.49 -15.09 8.37
CA ILE A 190 -10.61 -14.25 7.56
C ILE A 190 -11.32 -13.00 7.04
N ILE A 191 -12.61 -13.10 6.69
CA ILE A 191 -13.35 -11.93 6.17
C ILE A 191 -13.44 -10.83 7.24
N PRO A 192 -13.92 -11.09 8.48
CA PRO A 192 -13.89 -10.09 9.54
C PRO A 192 -12.50 -9.58 9.85
N VAL A 193 -11.48 -10.44 9.85
CA VAL A 193 -10.07 -10.03 10.07
C VAL A 193 -9.67 -8.95 9.08
N ILE A 194 -9.97 -9.13 7.80
CA ILE A 194 -9.53 -8.21 6.76
C ILE A 194 -10.36 -6.95 6.74
N VAL A 195 -11.68 -7.05 6.93
CA VAL A 195 -12.52 -5.88 7.09
C VAL A 195 -12.03 -5.04 8.26
N PHE A 196 -11.69 -5.68 9.39
CA PHE A 196 -11.13 -5.00 10.55
C PHE A 196 -9.78 -4.36 10.25
N VAL A 197 -8.87 -5.06 9.56
CA VAL A 197 -7.58 -4.49 9.13
C VAL A 197 -7.79 -3.29 8.22
N ILE A 198 -8.69 -3.35 7.24
CA ILE A 198 -8.99 -2.22 6.35
C ILE A 198 -9.54 -1.03 7.14
N ILE A 199 -10.47 -1.28 8.06
CA ILE A 199 -11.03 -0.22 8.93
C ILE A 199 -9.93 0.38 9.81
N ALA A 200 -9.07 -0.46 10.40
CA ALA A 200 -7.94 -0.03 11.19
C ALA A 200 -6.98 0.83 10.34
N VAL A 201 -6.75 0.45 9.06
CA VAL A 201 -5.92 1.24 8.13
C VAL A 201 -6.49 2.62 7.91
N ILE A 202 -7.77 2.70 7.54
CA ILE A 202 -8.46 3.96 7.29
C ILE A 202 -8.49 4.84 8.54
N ASN A 203 -8.70 4.26 9.72
CA ASN A 203 -8.74 5.02 10.97
C ASN A 203 -7.35 5.54 11.36
N THR A 204 -6.34 4.68 11.26
CA THR A 204 -4.95 5.07 11.54
C THR A 204 -4.49 6.18 10.60
N GLU A 205 -4.86 6.11 9.31
CA GLU A 205 -4.58 7.16 8.34
C GLU A 205 -5.22 8.50 8.74
N LYS A 206 -6.50 8.48 9.14
CA LYS A 206 -7.18 9.69 9.64
C LYS A 206 -6.53 10.26 10.89
N GLU A 207 -6.17 9.40 11.85
CA GLU A 207 -5.48 9.83 13.09
C GLU A 207 -4.13 10.46 12.79
N VAL A 208 -3.35 9.87 11.88
CA VAL A 208 -2.07 10.43 11.43
C VAL A 208 -2.28 11.76 10.73
N ASN A 209 -3.22 11.87 9.79
CA ASN A 209 -3.48 13.11 9.07
C ASN A 209 -3.92 14.23 10.02
N LEU A 210 -4.74 13.93 11.03
CA LEU A 210 -5.12 14.89 12.07
C LEU A 210 -3.91 15.33 12.88
N LYS A 211 -3.11 14.38 13.37
CA LYS A 211 -1.92 14.68 14.17
C LYS A 211 -0.87 15.48 13.39
N VAL A 212 -0.64 15.13 12.13
CA VAL A 212 0.24 15.87 11.21
C VAL A 212 -0.26 17.31 11.04
N THR A 213 -1.57 17.48 10.85
CA THR A 213 -2.18 18.81 10.69
C THR A 213 -2.00 19.64 11.97
N GLU A 214 -2.21 19.05 13.14
CA GLU A 214 -1.96 19.68 14.45
C GLU A 214 -0.48 20.06 14.62
N ASP A 215 0.45 19.14 14.37
CA ASP A 215 1.90 19.37 14.50
C ASP A 215 2.39 20.48 13.55
N LEU A 216 1.91 20.49 12.31
CA LEU A 216 2.23 21.52 11.31
C LEU A 216 1.61 22.88 11.68
N HIS A 217 0.38 22.90 12.21
CA HIS A 217 -0.24 24.12 12.71
C HIS A 217 0.53 24.68 13.91
N LEU A 218 0.86 23.86 14.91
CA LEU A 218 1.64 24.28 16.07
C LEU A 218 3.01 24.85 15.67
N ALA A 219 3.66 24.23 14.68
CA ALA A 219 4.89 24.76 14.11
C ALA A 219 4.67 26.11 13.43
N SER A 220 3.59 26.28 12.66
CA SER A 220 3.25 27.56 12.03
C SER A 220 2.91 28.64 13.05
N ASP A 221 2.11 28.32 14.06
CA ASP A 221 1.68 29.26 15.10
C ASP A 221 2.88 29.73 15.92
N TYR A 222 3.80 28.82 16.26
CA TYR A 222 5.06 29.19 16.91
C TYR A 222 5.84 30.23 16.09
N VAL A 223 5.91 30.05 14.76
CA VAL A 223 6.60 30.99 13.87
C VAL A 223 5.87 32.33 13.81
N ASN A 224 4.55 32.29 13.63
CA ASN A 224 3.72 33.48 13.53
C ASN A 224 3.78 34.31 14.82
N ASP A 225 3.65 33.69 16.00
CA ASP A 225 3.76 34.35 17.31
C ASP A 225 5.12 35.04 17.49
N LYS A 226 6.20 34.44 16.99
CA LYS A 226 7.54 35.01 17.10
C LYS A 226 7.74 36.18 16.16
N ILE A 227 7.14 36.15 14.97
CA ILE A 227 7.25 37.19 13.94
C ILE A 227 6.27 38.35 14.20
N GLU A 228 5.10 38.09 14.78
CA GLU A 228 4.13 39.13 15.11
C GLU A 228 4.72 40.19 16.05
N ASN A 229 5.65 39.77 16.91
CA ASN A 229 6.37 40.64 17.83
C ASN A 229 7.54 41.41 17.17
N TRP A 230 7.81 41.23 15.87
CA TRP A 230 8.87 41.93 15.17
C TRP A 230 8.42 43.31 14.70
N THR A 231 9.37 44.24 14.70
CA THR A 231 9.16 45.59 14.19
C THR A 231 9.00 45.59 12.66
N ILE A 232 8.36 46.65 12.13
CA ILE A 232 8.19 46.86 10.69
C ILE A 232 9.55 46.84 9.95
N GLU A 233 10.59 47.36 10.59
CA GLU A 233 11.96 47.35 10.06
C GLU A 233 12.54 45.93 9.99
N GLU A 234 12.38 45.13 11.04
CA GLU A 234 12.83 43.73 11.05
C GLU A 234 12.10 42.89 10.00
N ASN A 235 10.78 43.07 9.86
CA ASN A 235 9.99 42.44 8.81
C ASN A 235 10.44 42.88 7.42
N SER A 236 10.75 44.17 7.24
CA SER A 236 11.26 44.68 5.95
C SER A 236 12.67 44.15 5.63
N ASN A 237 13.51 43.98 6.64
CA ASN A 237 14.86 43.42 6.47
C ASN A 237 14.84 41.92 6.17
N LEU A 238 13.88 41.16 6.72
CA LEU A 238 13.62 39.79 6.26
C LEU A 238 13.22 39.75 4.78
N LYS A 239 12.34 40.67 4.35
CA LYS A 239 11.91 40.74 2.94
C LYS A 239 13.05 40.98 1.97
N LEU A 240 14.10 41.67 2.41
CA LEU A 240 15.29 41.94 1.61
C LEU A 240 16.34 40.81 1.70
N ASN A 241 15.98 39.67 2.29
CA ASN A 241 16.89 38.55 2.57
C ASN A 241 18.15 38.99 3.33
N ASN A 242 18.00 39.96 4.25
CA ASN A 242 19.14 40.46 5.02
C ASN A 242 19.72 39.31 5.86
N PRO A 243 21.00 38.93 5.67
CA PRO A 243 21.59 37.76 6.31
C PRO A 243 21.45 37.74 7.83
N ILE A 244 21.48 38.91 8.49
CA ILE A 244 21.38 39.03 9.95
C ILE A 244 19.98 38.65 10.41
N HIS A 245 18.95 39.13 9.73
CA HIS A 245 17.56 38.89 10.11
C HIS A 245 17.12 37.47 9.74
N VAL A 246 17.62 36.94 8.61
CA VAL A 246 17.45 35.52 8.25
C VAL A 246 18.11 34.62 9.31
N SER A 247 19.32 34.94 9.76
CA SER A 247 19.99 34.20 10.84
C SER A 247 19.20 34.28 12.15
N LYS A 248 18.69 35.46 12.51
CA LYS A 248 17.85 35.64 13.72
C LYS A 248 16.59 34.78 13.67
N LEU A 249 15.94 34.69 12.50
CA LEU A 249 14.79 33.81 12.31
C LEU A 249 15.19 32.34 12.45
N LEU A 250 16.29 31.91 11.83
CA LEU A 250 16.80 30.54 11.94
C LEU A 250 17.14 30.18 13.39
N ASP A 251 17.71 31.10 14.17
CA ASP A 251 18.01 30.86 15.59
C ASP A 251 16.74 30.60 16.39
N ILE A 252 15.66 31.36 16.13
CA ILE A 252 14.34 31.13 16.75
C ILE A 252 13.76 29.77 16.33
N LEU A 253 13.83 29.44 15.04
CA LEU A 253 13.35 28.15 14.53
C LEU A 253 14.17 26.98 15.10
N ASN A 254 15.46 27.16 15.31
CA ASN A 254 16.35 26.16 15.87
C ASN A 254 15.98 25.84 17.33
N VAL A 255 15.49 26.81 18.10
CA VAL A 255 14.94 26.56 19.44
C VAL A 255 13.74 25.62 19.36
N TYR A 256 12.83 25.83 18.41
CA TYR A 256 11.69 24.93 18.22
C TYR A 256 12.14 23.53 17.81
N VAL A 257 12.99 23.41 16.78
CA VAL A 257 13.48 22.10 16.30
C VAL A 257 14.26 21.33 17.38
N SER A 258 15.04 22.03 18.20
CA SER A 258 15.82 21.39 19.28
C SER A 258 14.98 21.00 20.50
N THR A 259 13.82 21.61 20.69
CA THR A 259 12.91 21.30 21.82
C THR A 259 11.76 20.38 21.42
N SER A 260 11.43 20.31 20.14
CA SER A 260 10.43 19.41 19.61
C SER A 260 10.98 17.99 19.47
N ASP A 261 10.25 16.98 19.93
CA ASP A 261 10.56 15.55 19.69
C ASP A 261 10.46 15.15 18.20
N SER A 262 10.06 16.10 17.35
CA SER A 262 9.77 15.93 15.94
C SER A 262 10.92 16.37 15.05
N THR A 263 11.20 15.61 13.98
CA THR A 263 12.19 15.95 12.96
C THR A 263 11.60 16.97 11.97
N ILE A 264 11.17 18.12 12.48
CA ILE A 264 10.57 19.19 11.69
C ILE A 264 11.67 19.90 10.92
N SER A 265 11.41 20.14 9.64
CA SER A 265 12.26 20.97 8.80
C SER A 265 11.54 22.24 8.38
N PHE A 266 12.24 23.37 8.44
CA PHE A 266 11.77 24.67 7.98
C PHE A 266 12.59 25.10 6.77
N TYR A 267 11.92 25.57 5.73
CA TYR A 267 12.55 26.13 4.53
C TYR A 267 12.01 27.53 4.30
N LEU A 268 12.90 28.52 4.36
CA LEU A 268 12.58 29.89 3.99
C LEU A 268 12.76 30.03 2.48
N VAL A 269 11.71 30.46 1.80
CA VAL A 269 11.65 30.53 0.34
C VAL A 269 11.30 31.95 -0.11
N ASP A 270 12.06 32.45 -1.08
CA ASP A 270 11.78 33.70 -1.78
C ASP A 270 10.63 33.54 -2.79
N PHE A 271 10.07 34.63 -3.30
CA PHE A 271 9.03 34.66 -4.32
C PHE A 271 9.37 33.92 -5.62
N ASN A 272 10.67 33.84 -5.95
CA ASN A 272 11.16 33.09 -7.10
C ASN A 272 11.27 31.58 -6.81
N ASN A 273 10.66 31.08 -5.72
CA ASN A 273 10.70 29.69 -5.27
C ASN A 273 12.12 29.18 -4.99
N LYS A 274 13.03 30.08 -4.64
CA LYS A 274 14.41 29.76 -4.26
C LYS A 274 14.52 29.65 -2.75
N ILE A 275 15.12 28.56 -2.27
CA ILE A 275 15.42 28.37 -0.85
C ILE A 275 16.50 29.39 -0.46
N ILE A 276 16.16 30.29 0.46
CA ILE A 276 17.07 31.28 1.05
C ILE A 276 17.88 30.61 2.16
N SER A 277 17.19 29.82 2.99
CA SER A 277 17.79 29.07 4.09
C SER A 277 16.88 27.91 4.51
N ASN A 278 17.46 26.92 5.18
CA ASN A 278 16.74 25.75 5.67
C ASN A 278 17.28 25.30 7.03
N LEU A 279 16.42 24.62 7.78
CA LEU A 279 16.73 24.04 9.08
C LEU A 279 16.05 22.67 9.17
N PRO A 280 16.74 21.57 9.56
CA PRO A 280 18.19 21.48 9.77
C PRO A 280 18.98 21.80 8.49
N ASN A 281 20.22 22.29 8.68
CA ASN A 281 21.08 22.75 7.60
C ASN A 281 21.53 21.55 6.75
N ASN A 282 20.78 21.28 5.70
CA ASN A 282 20.98 20.17 4.77
C ASN A 282 21.33 20.77 3.38
N ASP A 283 22.22 20.14 2.60
CA ASP A 283 22.80 20.64 1.33
C ASP A 283 21.80 20.90 0.17
N TYR A 284 20.48 20.87 0.42
CA TYR A 284 19.42 21.23 -0.52
C TYR A 284 19.45 22.71 -0.95
N SER A 285 20.30 23.54 -0.33
CA SER A 285 20.55 24.94 -0.69
C SER A 285 20.97 25.14 -2.16
N SER A 286 21.61 24.13 -2.75
CA SER A 286 22.04 24.15 -4.17
C SER A 286 20.91 23.83 -5.17
N LEU A 287 19.84 23.16 -4.74
CA LEU A 287 18.74 22.68 -5.60
C LEU A 287 17.51 23.62 -5.62
N GLY A 288 17.33 24.48 -4.61
CA GLY A 288 16.10 25.29 -4.46
C GLY A 288 14.86 24.40 -4.25
N LEU A 289 13.63 24.88 -4.50
CA LEU A 289 12.43 24.01 -4.47
C LEU A 289 12.37 23.01 -5.64
N ASN A 290 13.41 22.86 -6.46
CA ASN A 290 13.37 21.92 -7.58
C ASN A 290 13.29 20.46 -7.12
N TRP A 291 13.76 20.11 -5.92
CA TRP A 291 13.53 18.77 -5.35
C TRP A 291 12.03 18.45 -5.19
N ILE A 292 11.18 19.48 -5.04
CA ILE A 292 9.73 19.31 -4.98
C ILE A 292 9.15 19.00 -6.36
N LYS A 293 9.72 19.57 -7.44
CA LYS A 293 9.18 19.47 -8.81
C LYS A 293 9.25 18.07 -9.41
N ASP A 294 10.21 17.27 -8.97
CA ASP A 294 10.38 15.90 -9.46
C ASP A 294 9.47 14.91 -8.71
N GLY A 295 8.86 15.32 -7.59
CA GLY A 295 7.95 14.50 -6.78
C GLY A 295 6.46 14.70 -7.10
N SER A 296 5.60 13.86 -6.53
CA SER A 296 4.14 14.05 -6.60
C SER A 296 3.63 14.75 -5.34
N ILE A 297 2.64 15.63 -5.50
CA ILE A 297 2.03 16.39 -4.40
C ILE A 297 0.54 16.07 -4.39
N ASP A 298 0.06 15.56 -3.26
CA ASP A 298 -1.36 15.30 -3.02
C ASP A 298 -1.85 16.16 -1.86
N GLU A 299 -2.97 16.87 -2.03
CA GLU A 299 -3.60 17.62 -0.94
C GLU A 299 -4.49 16.69 -0.13
N PHE A 300 -4.20 16.52 1.17
CA PHE A 300 -4.98 15.65 2.07
C PHE A 300 -5.92 16.44 3.00
N SER A 301 -5.65 17.74 3.18
CA SER A 301 -6.48 18.69 3.92
C SER A 301 -6.26 20.09 3.33
N PRO A 302 -7.22 21.02 3.37
CA PRO A 302 -7.06 22.35 2.77
C PRO A 302 -5.78 23.06 3.23
N GLY A 303 -4.84 23.29 2.31
CA GLY A 303 -3.54 23.93 2.59
C GLY A 303 -2.45 22.99 3.13
N PHE A 304 -2.74 21.70 3.30
CA PHE A 304 -1.81 20.67 3.74
C PHE A 304 -1.57 19.63 2.65
N TYR A 305 -0.30 19.39 2.38
CA TYR A 305 0.13 18.59 1.25
C TYR A 305 0.98 17.41 1.70
N THR A 306 0.82 16.28 1.03
CA THR A 306 1.74 15.16 1.09
C THR A 306 2.64 15.25 -0.13
N TRP A 307 3.94 15.40 0.11
CA TRP A 307 4.94 15.35 -0.94
C TRP A 307 5.60 13.97 -0.95
N TRP A 308 5.58 13.33 -2.10
CA TRP A 308 6.26 12.08 -2.35
C TRP A 308 7.49 12.33 -3.20
N SER A 309 8.64 11.86 -2.73
CA SER A 309 9.87 11.85 -3.51
C SER A 309 9.66 11.12 -4.84
N PRO A 310 10.28 11.57 -5.95
CA PRO A 310 10.34 10.80 -7.19
C PRO A 310 10.70 9.34 -6.86
N ILE A 311 10.01 8.43 -7.53
CA ILE A 311 10.16 6.99 -7.30
C ILE A 311 11.61 6.61 -7.56
N ASP A 312 12.35 6.33 -6.49
CA ASP A 312 13.66 5.71 -6.62
C ASP A 312 13.46 4.21 -6.87
N THR A 313 13.47 3.84 -8.15
CA THR A 313 13.35 2.45 -8.60
C THR A 313 14.52 1.57 -8.13
N SER A 314 15.59 2.16 -7.57
CA SER A 314 16.72 1.39 -7.05
C SER A 314 16.42 0.70 -5.71
N TYR A 315 15.41 1.16 -4.97
CA TYR A 315 15.00 0.56 -3.70
C TYR A 315 13.71 -0.27 -3.86
N LEU A 316 13.84 -1.54 -3.50
CA LEU A 316 12.83 -2.58 -3.75
C LEU A 316 11.70 -2.60 -2.70
N ILE A 317 11.95 -2.08 -1.49
CA ILE A 317 10.89 -1.70 -0.53
C ILE A 317 10.94 -0.18 -0.47
N LYS A 318 9.86 0.49 -0.89
CA LYS A 318 9.74 1.95 -0.81
C LYS A 318 9.98 2.35 0.64
N ASN A 319 11.03 3.12 0.91
CA ASN A 319 11.27 3.58 2.25
C ASN A 319 10.37 4.80 2.46
N TYR A 320 9.08 4.54 2.72
CA TYR A 320 8.06 5.57 2.93
C TYR A 320 8.54 6.66 3.90
N SER A 321 9.37 6.27 4.87
CA SER A 321 9.97 7.11 5.90
C SER A 321 10.89 8.24 5.37
N LYS A 322 11.55 8.04 4.22
CA LYS A 322 12.43 9.03 3.55
C LYS A 322 11.79 9.66 2.32
N ASP A 323 10.84 8.95 1.72
CA ASP A 323 10.28 9.29 0.42
C ASP A 323 8.94 10.02 0.51
N CYS A 324 8.48 10.35 1.72
CA CYS A 324 7.23 11.04 1.96
C CYS A 324 7.37 12.08 3.07
N ASN A 325 7.08 13.33 2.75
CA ASN A 325 7.03 14.44 3.71
C ASN A 325 5.63 15.05 3.70
N TYR A 326 5.09 15.33 4.88
CA TYR A 326 3.95 16.21 5.02
C TYR A 326 4.45 17.65 4.99
N VAL A 327 3.76 18.50 4.23
CA VAL A 327 4.20 19.84 3.90
C VAL A 327 3.06 20.83 4.15
N TYR A 328 3.38 21.90 4.86
CA TYR A 328 2.51 23.05 5.03
C TYR A 328 3.24 24.30 4.55
N VAL A 329 2.55 25.14 3.78
CA VAL A 329 3.11 26.39 3.26
C VAL A 329 2.40 27.55 3.94
N THR A 330 3.12 28.26 4.80
CA THR A 330 2.65 29.51 5.40
C THR A 330 3.32 30.70 4.72
N SER A 331 2.60 31.81 4.60
CA SER A 331 3.11 33.06 4.04
C SER A 331 3.40 34.05 5.16
N ILE A 332 4.58 34.66 5.13
CA ILE A 332 4.92 35.81 5.99
C ILE A 332 5.10 36.99 5.05
N ASP A 333 4.08 37.84 4.95
CA ASP A 333 4.01 38.97 4.03
C ASP A 333 4.43 38.62 2.59
N ASN A 334 5.73 38.75 2.32
CA ASN A 334 6.40 38.67 1.03
C ASN A 334 7.40 37.49 0.95
N SER A 335 7.41 36.57 1.91
CA SER A 335 8.19 35.34 1.86
C SER A 335 7.33 34.15 2.23
N LYS A 336 7.75 32.95 1.83
CA LYS A 336 7.06 31.70 2.17
C LYS A 336 7.92 30.90 3.12
N ILE A 337 7.32 30.38 4.17
CA ILE A 337 7.93 29.34 4.99
C ILE A 337 7.22 28.04 4.66
N LEU A 338 8.02 27.08 4.20
CA LEU A 338 7.60 25.72 4.01
C LEU A 338 8.03 24.92 5.23
N ILE A 339 7.06 24.36 5.93
CA ILE A 339 7.25 23.48 7.08
C ILE A 339 7.07 22.07 6.55
N SER A 340 8.02 21.17 6.83
CA SER A 340 7.91 19.77 6.44
C SER A 340 8.21 18.82 7.58
N ILE A 341 7.43 17.75 7.68
CA ILE A 341 7.62 16.66 8.64
C ILE A 341 7.75 15.35 7.85
N PRO A 342 8.82 14.57 8.03
CA PRO A 342 8.94 13.29 7.36
C PRO A 342 7.92 12.30 7.94
N SER A 343 7.29 11.51 7.06
CA SER A 343 6.30 10.51 7.48
C SER A 343 6.89 9.45 8.41
N SER A 344 8.23 9.26 8.39
CA SER A 344 8.99 8.40 9.30
C SER A 344 8.61 8.60 10.76
N GLN A 345 8.35 9.83 11.16
CA GLN A 345 8.01 10.18 12.53
C GLN A 345 6.71 9.51 13.02
N TYR A 346 5.78 9.24 12.12
CA TYR A 346 4.48 8.64 12.44
C TYR A 346 4.46 7.12 12.26
N THR A 347 5.50 6.53 11.67
CA THR A 347 5.56 5.08 11.38
C THR A 347 5.37 4.21 12.63
N SER A 348 5.94 4.57 13.77
CA SER A 348 5.80 3.83 15.03
C SER A 348 4.36 3.88 15.57
N THR A 349 3.68 5.02 15.42
CA THR A 349 2.28 5.21 15.84
C THR A 349 1.35 4.42 14.93
N ILE A 350 1.63 4.44 13.63
CA ILE A 350 0.93 3.63 12.63
C ILE A 350 1.04 2.14 13.00
N ILE A 351 2.25 1.67 13.29
CA ILE A 351 2.53 0.26 13.55
C ILE A 351 1.97 -0.22 14.90
N SER A 352 2.03 0.61 15.93
CA SER A 352 1.44 0.26 17.24
C SER A 352 -0.07 0.09 17.15
N GLY A 353 -0.78 0.98 16.45
CA GLY A 353 -2.22 0.87 16.20
C GLY A 353 -2.61 -0.47 15.54
N TYR A 354 -1.81 -0.94 14.60
CA TYR A 354 -2.04 -2.25 13.99
C TYR A 354 -1.62 -3.43 14.83
N LEU A 355 -0.52 -3.34 15.58
CA LEU A 355 -0.13 -4.42 16.48
C LEU A 355 -1.22 -4.69 17.51
N GLU A 356 -1.88 -3.65 18.03
CA GLU A 356 -3.07 -3.80 18.88
C GLU A 356 -4.21 -4.52 18.13
N SER A 357 -4.45 -4.14 16.87
CA SER A 357 -5.44 -4.81 16.02
C SER A 357 -5.13 -6.30 15.81
N LEU A 358 -3.87 -6.65 15.55
CA LEU A 358 -3.44 -8.03 15.33
C LEU A 358 -3.36 -8.87 16.60
N LYS A 359 -3.06 -8.27 17.75
CA LYS A 359 -3.09 -8.94 19.06
C LYS A 359 -4.45 -9.56 19.34
N ILE A 360 -5.53 -8.97 18.86
CA ILE A 360 -6.89 -9.52 18.99
C ILE A 360 -7.16 -10.56 17.91
N LEU A 361 -6.72 -10.28 16.67
CA LEU A 361 -7.04 -11.11 15.51
C LEU A 361 -6.30 -12.46 15.48
N ILE A 362 -5.02 -12.51 15.87
CA ILE A 362 -4.22 -13.74 15.83
C ILE A 362 -4.76 -14.80 16.80
N PRO A 363 -5.04 -14.50 18.08
CA PRO A 363 -5.65 -15.46 19.01
C PRO A 363 -7.03 -15.90 18.55
N LEU A 364 -7.85 -14.98 18.02
CA LEU A 364 -9.20 -15.29 17.56
C LEU A 364 -9.15 -16.23 16.34
N ALA A 365 -8.21 -15.99 15.42
CA ALA A 365 -7.94 -16.90 14.30
C ALA A 365 -7.40 -18.25 14.74
N LEU A 366 -6.51 -18.30 15.74
CA LEU A 366 -5.97 -19.53 16.31
C LEU A 366 -7.03 -20.35 17.05
N ILE A 367 -7.90 -19.70 17.84
CA ILE A 367 -9.02 -20.35 18.54
C ILE A 367 -9.97 -20.95 17.51
N LEU A 368 -10.34 -20.18 16.49
CA LEU A 368 -11.21 -20.68 15.44
C LEU A 368 -10.54 -21.82 14.67
N PHE A 369 -9.24 -21.73 14.36
CA PHE A 369 -8.49 -22.83 13.73
C PHE A 369 -8.45 -24.09 14.60
N LEU A 370 -8.23 -23.96 15.92
CA LEU A 370 -8.25 -25.06 16.88
C LEU A 370 -9.62 -25.72 16.94
N VAL A 371 -10.70 -24.92 16.98
CA VAL A 371 -12.10 -25.39 16.95
C VAL A 371 -12.42 -26.09 15.61
N ILE A 372 -11.78 -25.71 14.51
CA ILE A 372 -11.93 -26.34 13.19
C ILE A 372 -11.16 -27.68 13.10
N SER A 373 -10.07 -27.82 13.87
CA SER A 373 -9.19 -29.00 13.85
C SER A 373 -9.59 -30.12 14.83
N LEU A 374 -10.51 -29.81 15.76
CA LEU A 374 -11.21 -30.74 16.65
C LEU A 374 -12.51 -31.22 15.99
#